data_AF-A0A4S1ZH79-F1
#
_entry.id   AF-A0A4S1ZH79-F1
#
_cell.length_a   1.000
_cell.length_b   1.000
_cell.length_c   1.000
_cell.angle_alpha   90.00
_cell.angle_beta   90.00
_cell.angle_gamma   90.00
#
_symmetry.space_group_name_H-M   'P 1'
#
loop_
_entity.id
_entity.type
_entity.pdbx_description
1 polymer ?
#
loop_
_entity_poly.entity_id
_entity_poly.type
_entity_poly.pdbx_seq_one_letter_code
_entity_poly.pdbx_strand_id
1 'polypeptide(L)'
;MQINIRPKTLVLNGSSCSGHDENRERLFAVISIVDEGSDRIGIGECLVTPETFDMPAGKIDAEGMMQVIAGLVDKALRSDDHTAFLRPCPALLFALESAMFDYQKNPLLYDTPFAHSEMGIPVVSEVPEDSLLVRPMLDGGITGAIERICDAQQKGKEVILGATCESNIGLRNIALLAGRVAPFMLYIPEYSYKENIEMDIEIRGGKLWRCEVDE
;
A
#
# COMPACT_ATOMS: atom_id res chain seq x y z
N MET A 1 2.83 22.40 -2.33
CA MET A 1 2.44 21.00 -2.04
C MET A 1 0.92 20.92 -1.93
N GLN A 2 0.31 20.18 -2.84
CA GLN A 2 -1.12 19.94 -2.94
C GLN A 2 -1.40 18.44 -2.81
N ILE A 3 -2.37 18.09 -1.97
CA ILE A 3 -2.82 16.71 -1.79
C ILE A 3 -4.15 16.53 -2.51
N ASN A 4 -4.21 15.57 -3.42
CA ASN A 4 -5.42 15.22 -4.16
C ASN A 4 -5.85 13.81 -3.78
N ILE A 5 -7.15 13.64 -3.53
CA ILE A 5 -7.76 12.35 -3.21
C ILE A 5 -8.78 12.06 -4.31
N ARG A 6 -8.66 10.90 -4.97
CA ARG A 6 -9.56 10.49 -6.06
C ARG A 6 -10.02 9.05 -5.89
N PRO A 7 -11.29 8.75 -6.20
CA PRO A 7 -11.77 7.38 -6.18
C PRO A 7 -11.26 6.64 -7.42
N LYS A 8 -10.92 5.36 -7.25
CA LYS A 8 -10.65 4.43 -8.34
C LYS A 8 -11.32 3.09 -8.05
N THR A 9 -12.23 2.68 -8.92
CA THR A 9 -12.84 1.35 -8.84
C THR A 9 -12.09 0.39 -9.75
N LEU A 10 -11.68 -0.76 -9.20
CA LEU A 10 -11.05 -1.85 -9.94
C LEU A 10 -11.94 -3.10 -9.88
N VAL A 11 -11.91 -3.91 -10.94
CA VAL A 11 -12.70 -5.15 -11.04
C VAL A 11 -11.78 -6.36 -10.92
N LEU A 12 -11.97 -7.17 -9.88
CA LEU A 12 -11.22 -8.40 -9.66
C LEU A 12 -11.50 -9.44 -10.76
N ASN A 13 -10.44 -10.09 -11.22
CA ASN A 13 -10.50 -11.31 -12.00
C ASN A 13 -10.67 -12.50 -11.06
N GLY A 14 -11.61 -13.40 -11.37
CA GLY A 14 -11.85 -14.61 -10.58
C GLY A 14 -12.49 -14.32 -9.21
N SER A 15 -12.25 -15.22 -8.26
CA SER A 15 -12.87 -15.21 -6.94
C SER A 15 -11.83 -15.47 -5.85
N SER A 16 -11.12 -14.44 -5.36
CA SER A 16 -10.68 -14.36 -3.95
C SER A 16 -9.72 -13.21 -3.67
N CYS A 17 -10.16 -12.32 -2.78
CA CYS A 17 -9.29 -11.60 -1.82
C CYS A 17 -9.68 -11.95 -0.38
N SER A 18 -10.94 -12.32 -0.19
CA SER A 18 -11.54 -12.88 1.01
C SER A 18 -12.81 -13.60 0.55
N GLY A 19 -12.98 -14.88 0.91
CA GLY A 19 -13.92 -15.82 0.28
C GLY A 19 -15.43 -15.58 0.48
N HIS A 20 -15.93 -14.34 0.48
CA HIS A 20 -17.36 -14.05 0.70
C HIS A 20 -17.94 -12.89 -0.13
N ASP A 21 -17.22 -12.35 -1.11
CA ASP A 21 -17.71 -11.17 -1.83
C ASP A 21 -18.30 -11.52 -3.21
N GLU A 22 -19.63 -11.44 -3.31
CA GLU A 22 -20.34 -11.52 -4.60
C GLU A 22 -20.00 -10.31 -5.49
N ASN A 23 -19.53 -9.20 -4.90
CA ASN A 23 -19.12 -8.03 -5.64
C ASN A 23 -17.63 -8.08 -6.00
N ARG A 24 -17.34 -8.07 -7.30
CA ARG A 24 -15.97 -8.06 -7.84
C ARG A 24 -15.35 -6.67 -7.87
N GLU A 25 -16.12 -5.63 -7.60
CA GLU A 25 -15.62 -4.25 -7.58
C GLU A 25 -14.91 -3.94 -6.25
N ARG A 26 -13.82 -3.21 -6.35
CA ARG A 26 -13.02 -2.71 -5.21
C ARG A 26 -12.84 -1.22 -5.41
N LEU A 27 -13.34 -0.43 -4.46
CA LEU A 27 -13.13 1.01 -4.44
C LEU A 27 -11.83 1.32 -3.69
N PHE A 28 -10.96 2.09 -4.31
CA PHE A 28 -9.75 2.64 -3.70
C PHE A 28 -9.85 4.15 -3.61
N ALA A 29 -9.25 4.72 -2.58
CA ALA A 29 -8.91 6.14 -2.56
C ALA A 29 -7.43 6.27 -2.91
N VAL A 30 -7.15 6.93 -4.03
CA VAL A 30 -5.78 7.24 -4.45
C VAL A 30 -5.43 8.62 -3.92
N ILE A 31 -4.38 8.67 -3.09
CA ILE A 31 -3.81 9.89 -2.54
C ILE A 31 -2.58 10.25 -3.37
N SER A 32 -2.57 11.46 -3.91
CA SER A 32 -1.41 11.99 -4.63
C SER A 32 -0.95 13.31 -4.03
N ILE A 33 0.37 13.47 -3.95
CA ILE A 33 1.03 14.69 -3.50
C ILE A 33 1.80 15.25 -4.69
N VAL A 34 1.47 16.47 -5.08
CA VAL A 34 2.11 17.19 -6.18
C VAL A 34 2.54 18.58 -5.71
N ASP A 35 3.51 19.19 -6.37
CA ASP A 35 3.92 20.57 -6.09
C ASP A 35 4.08 21.35 -7.38
N GLU A 36 3.57 22.57 -7.42
CA GLU A 36 3.63 23.39 -8.63
C GLU A 36 5.09 23.69 -8.98
N GLY A 37 5.50 23.34 -10.21
CA GLY A 37 6.87 23.53 -10.68
C GLY A 37 7.86 22.42 -10.28
N SER A 38 7.37 21.31 -9.72
CA SER A 38 8.17 20.11 -9.43
C SER A 38 7.63 18.91 -10.19
N ASP A 39 8.53 18.10 -10.75
CA ASP A 39 8.17 16.82 -11.38
C ASP A 39 7.97 15.70 -10.33
N ARG A 40 8.10 16.02 -9.04
CA ARG A 40 7.92 15.05 -7.95
C ARG A 40 6.44 14.79 -7.71
N ILE A 41 6.09 13.51 -7.80
CA ILE A 41 4.77 13.00 -7.46
C ILE A 41 4.95 11.95 -6.38
N GLY A 42 4.21 12.07 -5.29
CA GLY A 42 4.03 10.99 -4.33
C GLY A 42 2.68 10.36 -4.51
N ILE A 43 2.60 9.03 -4.50
CA ILE A 43 1.33 8.32 -4.64
C ILE A 43 1.18 7.18 -3.63
N GLY A 44 0.00 7.09 -3.06
CA GLY A 44 -0.41 6.01 -2.16
C GLY A 44 -1.88 5.70 -2.36
N GLU A 45 -2.33 4.58 -1.82
CA GLU A 45 -3.72 4.16 -1.91
C GLU A 45 -4.19 3.46 -0.65
N CYS A 46 -5.50 3.49 -0.42
CA CYS A 46 -6.16 2.61 0.53
C CYS A 46 -7.39 1.97 -0.10
N LEU A 47 -7.62 0.70 0.22
CA LEU A 47 -8.89 0.05 -0.04
C LEU A 47 -10.00 0.72 0.78
N VAL A 48 -11.12 1.03 0.15
CA VAL A 48 -12.27 1.65 0.79
C VAL A 48 -13.32 0.59 1.04
N THR A 49 -13.42 0.15 2.28
CA THR A 49 -14.50 -0.74 2.76
C THR A 49 -15.18 -0.12 3.98
N PRO A 50 -16.45 -0.50 4.27
CA PRO A 50 -17.11 -0.09 5.50
C PRO A 50 -16.27 -0.41 6.75
N GLU A 51 -15.62 -1.58 6.78
CA GLU A 51 -14.78 -2.03 7.90
C GLU A 51 -13.53 -1.16 8.06
N THR A 52 -12.91 -0.75 6.95
CA THR A 52 -11.68 0.07 6.95
C THR A 52 -11.89 1.43 7.64
N PHE A 53 -13.12 1.95 7.56
CA PHE A 53 -13.48 3.27 8.09
C PHE A 53 -14.45 3.20 9.28
N ASP A 54 -14.67 2.01 9.86
CA ASP A 54 -15.63 1.76 10.94
C ASP A 54 -17.03 2.35 10.65
N MET A 55 -17.51 2.10 9.43
CA MET A 55 -18.78 2.60 8.94
C MET A 55 -19.78 1.46 8.68
N PRO A 56 -21.08 1.68 8.90
CA PRO A 56 -22.09 0.72 8.49
C PRO A 56 -22.18 0.61 6.96
N ALA A 57 -22.26 -0.61 6.45
CA ALA A 57 -22.41 -0.87 5.01
C ALA A 57 -23.64 -0.17 4.40
N GLY A 58 -23.51 0.29 3.16
CA GLY A 58 -24.62 0.82 2.36
C GLY A 58 -25.10 2.23 2.69
N LYS A 59 -24.36 3.01 3.50
CA LYS A 59 -24.76 4.38 3.89
C LYS A 59 -24.11 5.52 3.11
N ILE A 60 -22.99 5.29 2.43
CA ILE A 60 -22.21 6.35 1.77
C ILE A 60 -21.75 5.86 0.40
N ASP A 61 -21.92 6.71 -0.62
CA ASP A 61 -21.42 6.48 -1.97
C ASP A 61 -19.91 6.79 -2.08
N ALA A 62 -19.33 6.57 -3.25
CA ALA A 62 -17.90 6.80 -3.45
C ALA A 62 -17.50 8.27 -3.18
N GLU A 63 -18.34 9.24 -3.55
CA GLU A 63 -18.07 10.66 -3.36
C GLU A 63 -18.06 11.05 -1.87
N GLY A 64 -19.08 10.61 -1.12
CA GLY A 64 -19.13 10.82 0.32
C GLY A 64 -17.95 10.16 1.04
N MET A 65 -17.51 8.98 0.59
CA MET A 65 -16.31 8.34 1.16
C MET A 65 -15.05 9.18 0.89
N MET A 66 -14.89 9.76 -0.30
CA MET A 66 -13.77 10.67 -0.56
C MET A 66 -13.80 11.90 0.33
N GLN A 67 -14.97 12.45 0.64
CA GLN A 67 -15.12 13.58 1.57
C GLN A 67 -14.72 13.19 3.00
N VAL A 68 -15.12 12.00 3.47
CA VAL A 68 -14.70 11.45 4.77
C VAL A 68 -13.18 11.30 4.81
N ILE A 69 -12.60 10.67 3.79
CA ILE A 69 -11.15 10.45 3.69
C ILE A 69 -10.40 11.78 3.66
N ALA A 70 -10.84 12.75 2.86
CA ALA A 70 -10.26 14.09 2.82
C ALA A 70 -10.30 14.79 4.18
N GLY A 71 -11.42 14.69 4.90
CA GLY A 71 -11.54 15.23 6.25
C GLY A 71 -10.62 14.53 7.26
N LEU A 72 -10.41 13.22 7.15
CA LEU A 72 -9.48 12.48 8.00
C LEU A 72 -8.02 12.85 7.69
N VAL A 73 -7.66 12.95 6.41
CA VAL A 73 -6.32 13.38 5.98
C VAL A 73 -6.01 14.80 6.46
N ASP A 74 -6.94 15.75 6.28
CA ASP A 74 -6.78 17.14 6.74
C ASP A 74 -6.58 17.22 8.26
N LYS A 75 -7.36 16.45 9.04
CA LYS A 75 -7.18 16.38 10.50
C LYS A 75 -5.85 15.75 10.89
N ALA A 76 -5.44 14.68 10.21
CA ALA A 76 -4.17 14.01 10.46
C ALA A 76 -2.99 14.96 10.24
N LEU A 77 -3.00 15.71 9.13
CA LEU A 77 -1.94 16.67 8.80
C LEU A 77 -1.88 17.89 9.72
N ARG A 78 -2.99 18.22 10.39
CA ARG A 78 -3.04 19.26 11.43
C ARG A 78 -2.75 18.76 12.83
N SER A 79 -2.72 17.45 13.03
CA SER A 79 -2.36 16.86 14.32
C SER A 79 -0.86 16.90 14.53
N ASP A 80 -0.42 16.86 15.78
CA ASP A 80 1.01 16.82 16.12
C ASP A 80 1.67 15.51 15.66
N ASP A 81 0.87 14.43 15.57
CA ASP A 81 1.30 13.09 15.19
C ASP A 81 0.22 12.41 14.33
N HIS A 82 0.39 12.51 13.01
CA HIS A 82 -0.51 11.91 12.03
C HIS A 82 -0.52 10.37 12.11
N THR A 83 0.60 9.75 12.49
CA THR A 83 0.71 8.29 12.64
C THR A 83 -0.15 7.83 13.80
N ALA A 84 -0.05 8.48 14.97
CA ALA A 84 -0.91 8.18 16.11
C ALA A 84 -2.39 8.46 15.80
N PHE A 85 -2.69 9.55 15.09
CA PHE A 85 -4.06 9.93 14.73
C PHE A 85 -4.72 8.90 13.80
N LEU A 86 -4.02 8.43 12.76
CA LEU A 86 -4.55 7.47 11.79
C LEU A 86 -4.31 6.01 12.16
N ARG A 87 -3.66 5.70 13.31
CA ARG A 87 -3.48 4.33 13.79
C ARG A 87 -4.77 3.49 13.83
N PRO A 88 -5.96 4.04 14.15
CA PRO A 88 -7.23 3.30 14.04
C PRO A 88 -7.67 2.97 12.61
N CYS A 89 -7.11 3.65 11.59
CA CYS A 89 -7.41 3.45 10.17
C CYS A 89 -6.09 3.13 9.41
N PRO A 90 -5.53 1.92 9.58
CA PRO A 90 -4.20 1.57 9.07
C PRO A 90 -4.10 1.64 7.55
N ALA A 91 -5.18 1.40 6.81
CA ALA A 91 -5.18 1.50 5.35
C ALA A 91 -5.00 2.95 4.90
N LEU A 92 -5.71 3.90 5.52
CA LEU A 92 -5.54 5.32 5.23
C LEU A 92 -4.16 5.83 5.66
N LEU A 93 -3.66 5.34 6.81
CA LEU A 93 -2.30 5.63 7.25
C LEU A 93 -1.27 5.14 6.22
N PHE A 94 -1.40 3.90 5.74
CA PHE A 94 -0.58 3.34 4.67
C PHE A 94 -0.61 4.21 3.41
N ALA A 95 -1.79 4.66 2.98
CA ALA A 95 -1.94 5.51 1.80
C ALA A 95 -1.22 6.85 1.96
N LEU A 96 -1.40 7.52 3.10
CA LEU A 96 -0.83 8.83 3.37
C LEU A 96 0.70 8.74 3.51
N GLU A 97 1.20 7.80 4.31
CA GLU A 97 2.64 7.59 4.51
C GLU A 97 3.33 7.19 3.21
N SER A 98 2.71 6.29 2.43
CA SER A 98 3.24 5.91 1.12
C SER A 98 3.36 7.12 0.19
N ALA A 99 2.32 7.95 0.11
CA ALA A 99 2.35 9.14 -0.73
C ALA A 99 3.42 10.16 -0.24
N MET A 100 3.57 10.34 1.07
CA MET A 100 4.59 11.23 1.64
C MET A 100 6.02 10.72 1.39
N PHE A 101 6.28 9.44 1.65
CA PHE A 101 7.60 8.84 1.44
C PHE A 101 7.97 8.76 -0.03
N ASP A 102 7.00 8.52 -0.91
CA ASP A 102 7.19 8.55 -2.35
C ASP A 102 7.53 9.96 -2.86
N TYR A 103 6.76 10.98 -2.43
CA TYR A 103 7.03 12.38 -2.78
C TYR A 103 8.42 12.84 -2.34
N GLN A 104 8.82 12.45 -1.13
CA GLN A 104 10.11 12.79 -0.54
C GLN A 104 11.28 12.00 -1.13
N LYS A 105 11.01 10.93 -1.90
CA LYS A 105 11.99 9.88 -2.22
C LYS A 105 12.75 9.45 -0.98
N ASN A 106 12.00 9.15 0.07
CA ASN A 106 12.56 8.89 1.39
C ASN A 106 13.56 7.72 1.30
N PRO A 107 14.83 7.90 1.74
CA PRO A 107 15.84 6.84 1.69
C PRO A 107 15.44 5.55 2.42
N LEU A 108 14.46 5.64 3.33
CA LEU A 108 13.84 4.48 3.95
C LEU A 108 13.28 3.48 2.94
N LEU A 109 12.68 3.97 1.86
CA LEU A 109 12.05 3.15 0.81
C LEU A 109 12.86 3.14 -0.49
N TYR A 110 13.67 4.17 -0.73
CA TYR A 110 14.32 4.42 -2.01
C TYR A 110 15.82 4.11 -2.08
N ASP A 111 16.48 3.84 -0.95
CA ASP A 111 17.88 3.39 -0.88
C ASP A 111 17.93 1.86 -0.74
N THR A 112 17.47 1.14 -1.77
CA THR A 112 17.40 -0.33 -1.79
C THR A 112 17.66 -0.88 -3.20
N PRO A 113 18.19 -2.11 -3.33
CA PRO A 113 18.41 -2.71 -4.66
C PRO A 113 17.15 -2.82 -5.51
N PHE A 114 15.97 -3.01 -4.90
CA PHE A 114 14.70 -3.00 -5.63
C PHE A 114 14.37 -1.60 -6.16
N ALA A 115 14.53 -0.57 -5.32
CA ALA A 115 14.28 0.80 -5.73
C ALA A 115 15.23 1.29 -6.84
N HIS A 116 16.44 0.72 -6.93
CA HIS A 116 17.40 1.02 -8.00
C HIS A 116 17.27 0.09 -9.23
N SER A 117 16.24 -0.75 -9.30
CA SER A 117 16.05 -1.74 -10.38
C SER A 117 17.20 -2.75 -10.52
N GLU A 118 18.01 -2.93 -9.47
CA GLU A 118 19.16 -3.84 -9.45
C GLU A 118 18.73 -5.29 -9.12
N MET A 119 17.69 -5.46 -8.29
CA MET A 119 17.17 -6.78 -7.93
C MET A 119 15.65 -6.82 -7.83
N GLY A 120 15.03 -7.82 -8.47
CA GLY A 120 13.62 -8.15 -8.28
C GLY A 120 13.36 -8.91 -6.98
N ILE A 121 12.19 -8.70 -6.40
CA ILE A 121 11.75 -9.33 -5.13
C ILE A 121 11.00 -10.63 -5.44
N PRO A 122 11.47 -11.80 -4.96
CA PRO A 122 10.72 -13.05 -4.99
C PRO A 122 9.27 -12.90 -4.53
N VAL A 123 8.35 -13.36 -5.38
CA VAL A 123 6.92 -13.43 -5.07
C VAL A 123 6.60 -14.86 -4.63
N VAL A 124 5.92 -14.99 -3.50
CA VAL A 124 5.47 -16.28 -2.95
C VAL A 124 3.95 -16.32 -2.83
N SER A 125 3.38 -17.49 -3.08
CA SER A 125 1.94 -17.77 -2.95
C SER A 125 1.56 -18.37 -1.60
N GLU A 126 2.54 -18.73 -0.79
CA GLU A 126 2.37 -19.31 0.54
C GLU A 126 3.33 -18.62 1.52
N VAL A 127 2.89 -18.48 2.77
CA VAL A 127 3.72 -17.92 3.86
C VAL A 127 4.24 -19.09 4.69
N PRO A 128 5.56 -19.20 4.94
CA PRO A 128 6.11 -20.22 5.83
C PRO A 128 5.47 -20.15 7.22
N GLU A 129 5.20 -21.30 7.84
CA GLU A 129 4.45 -21.42 9.10
C GLU A 129 5.07 -20.59 10.25
N ASP A 130 6.40 -20.55 10.33
CA ASP A 130 7.14 -19.84 11.37
C ASP A 130 7.44 -18.36 11.05
N SER A 131 7.07 -17.89 9.86
CA SER A 131 7.25 -16.49 9.47
C SER A 131 6.19 -15.57 10.07
N LEU A 132 6.53 -14.29 10.23
CA LEU A 132 5.55 -13.25 10.51
C LEU A 132 5.11 -12.61 9.18
N LEU A 133 3.83 -12.77 8.84
CA LEU A 133 3.23 -11.99 7.76
C LEU A 133 2.92 -10.57 8.26
N VAL A 134 3.49 -9.56 7.61
CA VAL A 134 3.21 -8.14 7.85
C VAL A 134 2.61 -7.54 6.59
N ARG A 135 1.40 -6.98 6.70
CA ARG A 135 0.63 -6.38 5.61
C ARG A 135 0.45 -4.90 5.92
N PRO A 136 1.25 -3.98 5.34
CA PRO A 136 1.24 -2.57 5.72
C PRO A 136 -0.14 -1.90 5.73
N MET A 137 -1.03 -2.29 4.81
CA MET A 137 -2.41 -1.80 4.75
C MET A 137 -3.26 -2.19 5.98
N LEU A 138 -2.94 -3.30 6.65
CA LEU A 138 -3.63 -3.78 7.85
C LEU A 138 -2.83 -3.55 9.14
N ASP A 139 -1.51 -3.47 9.05
CA ASP A 139 -0.59 -3.55 10.17
C ASP A 139 -0.01 -2.19 10.59
N GLY A 140 -0.82 -1.13 10.47
CA GLY A 140 -0.49 0.21 11.01
C GLY A 140 0.27 1.12 10.05
N GLY A 141 0.07 0.98 8.74
CA GLY A 141 0.77 1.79 7.75
C GLY A 141 2.17 1.29 7.47
N ILE A 142 2.97 2.14 6.83
CA ILE A 142 4.41 1.90 6.65
C ILE A 142 5.11 1.94 8.01
N THR A 143 4.78 2.92 8.86
CA THR A 143 5.44 3.08 10.17
C THR A 143 5.14 1.91 11.10
N GLY A 144 3.87 1.50 11.25
CA GLY A 144 3.51 0.34 12.07
C GLY A 144 4.04 -0.99 11.50
N ALA A 145 4.13 -1.13 10.18
CA ALA A 145 4.79 -2.27 9.56
C ALA A 145 6.27 -2.33 9.94
N ILE A 146 6.98 -1.21 9.91
CA ILE A 146 8.39 -1.12 10.31
C ILE A 146 8.57 -1.47 11.78
N GLU A 147 7.73 -0.94 12.68
CA GLU A 147 7.75 -1.30 14.11
C GLU A 147 7.65 -2.82 14.30
N ARG A 148 6.70 -3.48 13.62
CA ARG A 148 6.52 -4.93 13.67
C ARG A 148 7.68 -5.71 13.07
N ILE A 149 8.22 -5.24 11.93
CA ILE A 149 9.40 -5.84 11.29
C ILE A 149 10.57 -5.82 12.27
N CYS A 150 10.87 -4.66 12.86
CA CYS A 150 11.96 -4.49 13.81
C CYS A 150 11.79 -5.40 15.04
N ASP A 151 10.59 -5.43 15.62
CA ASP A 151 10.28 -6.28 16.77
C ASP A 151 10.45 -7.78 16.47
N ALA A 152 10.05 -8.22 15.28
CA ALA A 152 10.19 -9.61 14.84
C ALA A 152 11.65 -9.98 14.58
N GLN A 153 12.39 -9.12 13.89
CA GLN A 153 13.82 -9.31 13.63
C GLN A 153 14.64 -9.37 14.92
N GLN A 154 14.34 -8.53 15.91
CA GLN A 154 14.98 -8.58 17.23
C GLN A 154 14.75 -9.92 17.95
N LYS A 155 13.64 -10.59 17.66
CA LYS A 155 13.30 -11.92 18.19
C LYS A 155 13.81 -13.06 17.31
N GLY A 156 14.57 -12.75 16.26
CA GLY A 156 15.07 -13.74 15.29
C GLY A 156 13.97 -14.37 14.44
N LYS A 157 12.81 -13.73 14.32
CA LYS A 157 11.68 -14.22 13.52
C LYS A 157 11.79 -13.70 12.10
N GLU A 158 11.67 -14.58 11.13
CA GLU A 158 11.59 -14.23 9.71
C GLU A 158 10.32 -13.42 9.44
N VAL A 159 10.43 -12.40 8.58
CA VAL A 159 9.32 -11.53 8.23
C VAL A 159 9.08 -11.60 6.73
N ILE A 160 7.81 -11.75 6.36
CA ILE A 160 7.34 -11.70 4.99
C ILE A 160 6.40 -10.51 4.87
N LEU A 161 6.70 -9.60 3.95
CA LEU A 161 5.73 -8.55 3.61
C LEU A 161 4.65 -9.14 2.72
N GLY A 162 3.40 -8.74 2.95
CA GLY A 162 2.24 -9.26 2.24
C GLY A 162 1.38 -8.18 1.63
N ALA A 163 0.86 -8.49 0.46
CA ALA A 163 -0.26 -7.80 -0.17
C ALA A 163 -1.61 -8.30 0.39
N THR A 164 -2.60 -7.40 0.36
CA THR A 164 -4.00 -7.54 0.78
C THR A 164 -4.95 -7.00 -0.26
N CYS A 165 -4.67 -7.33 -1.53
CA CYS A 165 -5.44 -6.86 -2.68
C CYS A 165 -5.32 -5.37 -2.93
N GLU A 166 -4.08 -4.89 -2.91
CA GLU A 166 -3.67 -3.61 -3.44
C GLU A 166 -3.76 -3.60 -4.97
N SER A 167 -3.95 -2.42 -5.54
CA SER A 167 -3.61 -2.19 -6.94
C SER A 167 -2.08 -2.20 -7.11
N ASN A 168 -1.60 -1.95 -8.33
CA ASN A 168 -0.17 -1.78 -8.54
C ASN A 168 0.43 -0.60 -7.74
N ILE A 169 -0.35 0.41 -7.32
CA ILE A 169 0.14 1.49 -6.44
C ILE A 169 0.57 0.90 -5.10
N GLY A 170 -0.33 0.20 -4.41
CA GLY A 170 -0.01 -0.38 -3.11
C GLY A 170 1.03 -1.48 -3.23
N LEU A 171 0.97 -2.31 -4.28
CA LEU A 171 1.97 -3.35 -4.50
C LEU A 171 3.38 -2.77 -4.69
N ARG A 172 3.53 -1.69 -5.47
CA ARG A 172 4.80 -0.96 -5.60
C ARG A 172 5.29 -0.46 -4.25
N ASN A 173 4.41 0.17 -3.45
CA ASN A 173 4.79 0.74 -2.16
C ASN A 173 5.19 -0.32 -1.13
N ILE A 174 4.53 -1.48 -1.12
CA ILE A 174 4.94 -2.63 -0.32
C ILE A 174 6.29 -3.16 -0.79
N ALA A 175 6.53 -3.21 -2.10
CA ALA A 175 7.80 -3.67 -2.66
C ALA A 175 8.98 -2.73 -2.34
N LEU A 176 8.75 -1.41 -2.35
CA LEU A 176 9.73 -0.43 -1.90
C LEU A 176 10.10 -0.63 -0.41
N LEU A 177 9.12 -0.97 0.44
CA LEU A 177 9.37 -1.34 1.83
C LEU A 177 10.07 -2.70 1.96
N ALA A 178 9.73 -3.66 1.10
CA ALA A 178 10.29 -5.00 1.12
C ALA A 178 11.81 -4.98 0.92
N GLY A 179 12.36 -4.02 0.18
CA GLY A 179 13.81 -3.79 0.07
C GLY A 179 14.56 -3.54 1.39
N ARG A 180 13.86 -3.42 2.53
CA ARG A 180 14.43 -3.33 3.89
C ARG A 180 14.35 -4.62 4.71
N VAL A 181 13.72 -5.68 4.21
CA VAL A 181 13.49 -6.93 4.95
C VAL A 181 14.35 -8.05 4.39
N ALA A 182 15.15 -8.73 5.21
CA ALA A 182 15.92 -9.90 4.77
C ALA A 182 15.31 -11.21 5.32
N PRO A 183 15.15 -12.26 4.48
CA PRO A 183 15.28 -12.24 3.02
C PRO A 183 14.15 -11.42 2.35
N PHE A 184 14.45 -10.83 1.19
CA PHE A 184 13.49 -10.06 0.40
C PHE A 184 12.43 -11.01 -0.18
N MET A 185 11.27 -11.13 0.45
CA MET A 185 10.16 -11.91 -0.08
C MET A 185 8.84 -11.15 0.06
N LEU A 186 8.00 -11.27 -0.96
CA LEU A 186 6.70 -10.64 -1.03
C LEU A 186 5.62 -11.71 -1.22
N TYR A 187 4.73 -11.83 -0.25
CA TYR A 187 3.52 -12.63 -0.37
C TYR A 187 2.49 -11.85 -1.18
N ILE A 188 2.08 -12.40 -2.32
CA ILE A 188 0.97 -11.88 -3.12
C ILE A 188 -0.08 -13.00 -3.22
N PRO A 189 -1.26 -12.85 -2.58
CA PRO A 189 -2.35 -13.81 -2.77
C PRO A 189 -2.76 -13.86 -4.25
N GLU A 190 -3.35 -14.97 -4.69
CA GLU A 190 -3.84 -15.09 -6.07
C GLU A 190 -5.03 -14.15 -6.32
N TYR A 191 -4.74 -12.94 -6.77
CA TYR A 191 -5.70 -11.97 -7.28
C TYR A 191 -5.11 -11.24 -8.48
N SER A 192 -6.00 -10.71 -9.33
CA SER A 192 -5.62 -9.72 -10.33
C SER A 192 -6.82 -8.83 -10.65
N TYR A 193 -6.56 -7.67 -11.26
CA TYR A 193 -7.61 -6.77 -11.74
C TYR A 193 -7.66 -6.80 -13.27
N LYS A 194 -8.86 -6.68 -13.86
CA LYS A 194 -9.06 -6.62 -15.33
C LYS A 194 -8.26 -5.50 -15.98
N GLU A 195 -8.33 -4.32 -15.38
CA GLU A 195 -7.66 -3.09 -15.79
C GLU A 195 -7.04 -2.47 -14.54
N ASN A 196 -5.86 -2.96 -14.16
CA ASN A 196 -5.15 -2.44 -12.99
C ASN A 196 -4.59 -1.03 -13.27
N ILE A 197 -4.17 -0.32 -12.23
CA ILE A 197 -3.49 0.98 -12.37
C ILE A 197 -2.08 0.71 -12.92
N GLU A 198 -1.67 1.44 -13.95
CA GLU A 198 -0.30 1.34 -14.47
C GLU A 198 0.70 1.94 -13.48
N MET A 199 1.81 1.25 -13.23
CA MET A 199 2.90 1.69 -12.36
C MET A 199 4.24 1.14 -12.85
N ASP A 200 5.34 1.65 -12.30
CA ASP A 200 6.74 1.29 -12.58
C ASP A 200 7.13 -0.10 -12.03
N ILE A 201 6.25 -1.10 -12.14
CA ILE A 201 6.47 -2.47 -11.67
C ILE A 201 5.96 -3.53 -12.65
N GLU A 202 6.67 -4.66 -12.69
CA GLU A 202 6.29 -5.84 -13.49
C GLU A 202 6.58 -7.13 -12.71
N ILE A 203 5.66 -8.10 -12.74
CA ILE A 203 5.95 -9.47 -12.28
C ILE A 203 6.50 -10.27 -13.45
N ARG A 204 7.78 -10.67 -13.35
CA ARG A 204 8.48 -11.44 -14.38
C ARG A 204 9.35 -12.53 -13.75
N GLY A 205 9.11 -13.78 -14.14
CA GLY A 205 9.88 -14.94 -13.68
C GLY A 205 9.76 -15.20 -12.17
N GLY A 206 8.57 -15.03 -11.59
CA GLY A 206 8.32 -15.24 -10.16
C GLY A 206 8.90 -14.15 -9.25
N LYS A 207 9.29 -13.00 -9.81
CA LYS A 207 9.79 -11.84 -9.07
C LYS A 207 9.06 -10.59 -9.50
N LEU A 208 8.86 -9.68 -8.56
CA LEU A 208 8.41 -8.31 -8.83
C LEU A 208 9.64 -7.45 -9.11
N TRP A 209 9.65 -6.77 -10.25
CA TRP A 209 10.71 -5.87 -10.71
C TRP A 209 10.23 -4.45 -10.71
N ARG A 210 11.16 -3.50 -10.48
CA ARG A 210 10.94 -2.09 -10.74
C ARG A 210 11.38 -1.78 -12.18
N CYS A 211 10.48 -1.24 -12.97
CA CYS A 211 10.73 -0.89 -14.37
C CYS A 211 11.08 0.60 -14.50
N GLU A 212 11.86 0.95 -15.51
CA GLU A 212 11.94 2.35 -15.92
C GLU A 212 10.60 2.73 -16.57
N VAL A 213 10.05 3.88 -16.18
CA VAL A 213 8.97 4.51 -16.94
C VAL A 213 9.70 5.30 -18.03
N ASP A 214 9.52 4.92 -19.29
CA ASP A 214 10.04 5.72 -20.40
C ASP A 214 9.55 7.17 -20.22
N GLU A 215 10.48 8.12 -20.14
CA GLU A 215 10.21 9.57 -19.99
C GLU A 215 9.35 10.13 -21.13
#